data_AF-Q9XU57-F1
#
_entry.id   AF-Q9XU57-F1
#
_cell.length_a   1.000
_cell.length_b   1.000
_cell.length_c   1.000
_cell.angle_alpha   90.00
_cell.angle_beta   90.00
_cell.angle_gamma   90.00
#
_symmetry.space_group_name_H-M   'P 1'
#
loop_
_entity.id
_entity.type
_entity.pdbx_description
1 polymer ?
#
loop_
_entity_poly.entity_id
_entity_poly.type
_entity_poly.pdbx_seq_one_letter_code
_entity_poly.pdbx_strand_id
1 'polypeptide(L)'
;MELQEVLIASSSPENPQKPPEPSRNLEMEQLDLINHYHKHFGSHVFNIANILRIDLRKPGAKRNINVLVTGILFIFAAYSICFNIKITFSTRHLSAELAAQLLIILWAVQSLISMVFLIYWQIYGHLSEFRVKLSQCQNLKGLACEDGQKYIEVTTRAFFSAIFLTCSVTAALATKYQLEEKHTVFQEKQSYIFFYPALRPFYTLITTYLYIVFNMTLFILIHYTNATMLEMRYFNREISNFNGSGDGASAKLIEHLEIYSNLCTVIRHLDLIFRLYTFIMIVITIPSMIFTLMMMNHRIHSFYDLILCMPTIGLCAFSFFAVTIAPARLHDEICRSKGYLCQNRSIWFPYRKEVYLIANTLSSHMEQFDLGVSVWGFALLSRPLILGTLSATAMMLSLLTELAPKAELLNEV
;
A
#
# COMPACT_ATOMS: atom_id res chain seq x y z
N MET A 1 -13.60 -34.16 -6.54
CA MET A 1 -12.54 -33.11 -6.53
C MET A 1 -13.30 -31.80 -6.53
N GLU A 2 -13.65 -31.35 -5.32
CA GLU A 2 -15.02 -30.95 -4.96
C GLU A 2 -15.21 -29.43 -4.94
N LEU A 3 -15.88 -28.91 -5.97
CA LEU A 3 -16.52 -27.59 -5.99
C LEU A 3 -17.53 -27.55 -7.15
N GLN A 4 -18.43 -28.52 -7.14
CA GLN A 4 -19.58 -28.61 -8.04
C GLN A 4 -20.60 -29.45 -7.30
N GLU A 5 -21.72 -28.84 -6.89
CA GLU A 5 -22.96 -29.45 -6.33
C GLU A 5 -23.45 -28.76 -5.03
N VAL A 6 -23.85 -27.50 -5.11
CA VAL A 6 -24.97 -26.97 -4.29
C VAL A 6 -25.68 -25.90 -5.10
N LEU A 7 -26.40 -26.29 -6.15
CA LEU A 7 -27.35 -25.42 -6.87
C LEU A 7 -28.21 -26.26 -7.83
N ILE A 8 -29.06 -27.13 -7.29
CA ILE A 8 -30.27 -27.60 -7.98
C ILE A 8 -31.41 -27.52 -6.96
N ALA A 9 -32.09 -26.38 -7.01
CA ALA A 9 -33.33 -26.14 -6.30
C ALA A 9 -34.44 -27.00 -6.90
N SER A 10 -35.15 -27.70 -6.02
CA SER A 10 -36.45 -28.29 -6.29
C SER A 10 -37.48 -27.19 -6.54
N SER A 11 -38.05 -27.13 -7.75
CA SER A 11 -39.23 -26.34 -8.05
C SER A 11 -40.43 -27.27 -8.26
N SER A 12 -41.37 -27.24 -7.30
CA SER A 12 -42.78 -27.62 -7.54
C SER A 12 -43.59 -26.31 -7.72
N PRO A 13 -44.57 -26.24 -8.62
CA PRO A 13 -45.13 -24.97 -9.07
C PRO A 13 -46.49 -24.69 -8.43
N GLU A 14 -46.56 -23.78 -7.47
CA GLU A 14 -47.82 -23.12 -7.11
C GLU A 14 -47.61 -21.62 -6.88
N ASN A 15 -48.40 -20.86 -7.63
CA ASN A 15 -48.50 -19.40 -7.75
C ASN A 15 -48.31 -18.65 -6.40
N PRO A 16 -47.48 -17.59 -6.33
CA PRO A 16 -48.07 -16.29 -5.97
C PRO A 16 -47.35 -15.04 -6.50
N GLN A 17 -48.16 -14.03 -6.79
CA GLN A 17 -47.92 -12.59 -6.58
C GLN A 17 -46.52 -12.03 -6.87
N LYS A 18 -46.46 -11.34 -8.02
CA LYS A 18 -45.46 -10.33 -8.39
C LYS A 18 -45.01 -9.50 -7.17
N PRO A 19 -43.74 -9.60 -6.71
CA PRO A 19 -43.25 -8.74 -5.65
C PRO A 19 -43.00 -7.33 -6.24
N PRO A 20 -43.11 -6.27 -5.41
CA PRO A 20 -42.88 -4.90 -5.87
C PRO A 20 -41.41 -4.72 -6.28
N GLU A 21 -41.11 -3.75 -7.14
CA GLU A 21 -39.77 -3.41 -7.64
C GLU A 21 -39.04 -2.37 -6.74
N PRO A 22 -38.33 -2.73 -5.65
CA PRO A 22 -37.40 -1.81 -4.99
C PRO A 22 -35.91 -2.14 -5.26
N SER A 23 -35.57 -3.30 -5.82
CA SER A 23 -34.17 -3.73 -5.94
C SER A 23 -33.34 -2.93 -6.96
N ARG A 24 -33.97 -2.45 -8.03
CA ARG A 24 -33.28 -1.73 -9.12
C ARG A 24 -32.79 -0.33 -8.70
N ASN A 25 -33.52 0.34 -7.80
CA ASN A 25 -33.13 1.65 -7.30
C ASN A 25 -31.96 1.55 -6.32
N LEU A 26 -31.92 0.50 -5.48
CA LEU A 26 -30.82 0.30 -4.53
C LEU A 26 -29.50 -0.02 -5.24
N GLU A 27 -29.53 -0.84 -6.29
CA GLU A 27 -28.34 -1.16 -7.10
C GLU A 27 -27.83 0.08 -7.86
N MET A 28 -28.74 0.91 -8.38
CA MET A 28 -28.38 2.13 -9.11
C MET A 28 -27.83 3.21 -8.17
N GLU A 29 -28.42 3.35 -6.97
CA GLU A 29 -27.95 4.25 -5.91
C GLU A 29 -26.60 3.78 -5.33
N GLN A 30 -26.39 2.47 -5.17
CA GLN A 30 -25.08 1.91 -4.83
C GLN A 30 -24.04 2.18 -5.92
N LEU A 31 -24.40 2.04 -7.20
CA LEU A 31 -23.51 2.33 -8.32
C LEU A 31 -23.13 3.82 -8.37
N ASP A 32 -24.08 4.71 -8.09
CA ASP A 32 -23.84 6.16 -8.03
C ASP A 32 -23.02 6.57 -6.80
N LEU A 33 -23.22 5.94 -5.64
CA LEU A 33 -22.39 6.17 -4.45
C LEU A 33 -20.94 5.69 -4.68
N ILE A 34 -20.79 4.50 -5.28
CA ILE A 34 -19.49 3.95 -5.69
C ILE A 34 -18.84 4.91 -6.69
N ASN A 35 -19.59 5.45 -7.65
CA ASN A 35 -19.06 6.42 -8.62
C ASN A 35 -18.71 7.77 -7.98
N HIS A 36 -19.45 8.24 -6.97
CA HIS A 36 -19.24 9.55 -6.35
C HIS A 36 -17.98 9.59 -5.48
N TYR A 37 -17.78 8.61 -4.59
CA TYR A 37 -16.56 8.53 -3.76
C TYR A 37 -15.32 8.19 -4.58
N HIS A 38 -15.49 7.42 -5.65
CA HIS A 38 -14.41 7.10 -6.56
C HIS A 38 -14.03 8.27 -7.49
N LYS A 39 -14.89 9.29 -7.60
CA LYS A 39 -14.62 10.49 -8.41
C LYS A 39 -13.45 11.32 -7.90
N HIS A 40 -13.09 11.22 -6.62
CA HIS A 40 -11.92 11.91 -6.08
C HIS A 40 -10.64 11.08 -6.22
N PHE A 41 -10.29 10.22 -5.26
CA PHE A 41 -8.95 9.61 -5.25
C PHE A 41 -8.72 8.60 -6.38
N GLY A 42 -9.67 7.68 -6.60
CA GLY A 42 -9.57 6.68 -7.67
C GLY A 42 -9.42 7.35 -9.03
N SER A 43 -10.30 8.32 -9.34
CA SER A 43 -10.21 9.09 -10.60
C SER A 43 -8.85 9.74 -10.78
N HIS A 44 -8.28 10.40 -9.75
CA HIS A 44 -6.98 11.03 -9.85
C HIS A 44 -5.85 10.03 -10.11
N VAL A 45 -5.75 8.96 -9.33
CA VAL A 45 -4.71 7.93 -9.53
C VAL A 45 -4.81 7.31 -10.92
N PHE A 46 -6.03 6.98 -11.36
CA PHE A 46 -6.24 6.39 -12.67
C PHE A 46 -6.07 7.37 -13.82
N ASN A 47 -6.34 8.66 -13.62
CA ASN A 47 -6.04 9.69 -14.61
C ASN A 47 -4.53 9.78 -14.83
N ILE A 48 -3.72 9.78 -13.76
CA ILE A 48 -2.27 9.77 -13.91
C ILE A 48 -1.81 8.44 -14.53
N ALA A 49 -2.39 7.29 -14.14
CA ALA A 49 -2.07 6.00 -14.77
C ALA A 49 -2.38 5.99 -16.27
N ASN A 50 -3.45 6.66 -16.69
CA ASN A 50 -3.81 6.80 -18.10
C ASN A 50 -2.85 7.76 -18.84
N ILE A 51 -2.45 8.86 -18.21
CA ILE A 51 -1.42 9.79 -18.74
C ILE A 51 -0.08 9.05 -18.94
N LEU A 52 0.31 8.23 -17.97
CA LEU A 52 1.53 7.40 -18.01
C LEU A 52 1.37 6.14 -18.88
N ARG A 53 0.22 5.93 -19.54
CA ARG A 53 -0.06 4.76 -20.39
C ARG A 53 0.07 3.41 -19.67
N ILE A 54 -0.16 3.39 -18.36
CA ILE A 54 -0.18 2.18 -17.52
C ILE A 54 -1.59 1.65 -17.27
N ASP A 55 -2.66 2.41 -17.55
CA ASP A 55 -4.02 1.92 -17.31
C ASP A 55 -4.39 0.76 -18.25
N LEU A 56 -4.47 -0.46 -17.71
CA LEU A 56 -4.75 -1.70 -18.44
C LEU A 56 -6.18 -2.23 -18.25
N ARG A 57 -7.05 -1.50 -17.54
CA ARG A 57 -8.35 -2.04 -17.08
C ARG A 57 -9.39 -2.19 -18.20
N LYS A 58 -9.40 -1.30 -19.19
CA LYS A 58 -10.44 -1.30 -20.24
C LYS A 58 -9.98 -2.16 -21.43
N PRO A 59 -10.73 -3.21 -21.82
CA PRO A 59 -10.39 -3.99 -23.02
C PRO A 59 -10.50 -3.12 -24.29
N GLY A 60 -9.65 -3.42 -25.29
CA GLY A 60 -9.65 -2.75 -26.59
C GLY A 60 -8.26 -2.30 -27.06
N ALA A 61 -8.21 -1.59 -28.19
CA ALA A 61 -6.95 -1.14 -28.81
C ALA A 61 -6.07 -0.30 -27.87
N LYS A 62 -6.69 0.52 -27.01
CA LYS A 62 -5.99 1.31 -25.99
C LYS A 62 -5.22 0.43 -25.00
N ARG A 63 -5.76 -0.73 -24.61
CA ARG A 63 -5.06 -1.68 -23.74
C ARG A 63 -3.82 -2.21 -24.43
N ASN A 64 -3.93 -2.63 -25.69
CA ASN A 64 -2.80 -3.22 -26.41
C ASN A 64 -1.65 -2.21 -26.56
N ILE A 65 -1.97 -0.94 -26.85
CA ILE A 65 -0.97 0.14 -26.90
C ILE A 65 -0.34 0.36 -25.52
N ASN A 66 -1.15 0.43 -24.45
CA ASN A 66 -0.65 0.61 -23.10
C ASN A 66 0.23 -0.57 -22.64
N VAL A 67 -0.14 -1.81 -22.96
CA VAL A 67 0.69 -3.01 -22.72
C VAL A 67 2.01 -2.90 -23.46
N LEU A 68 1.99 -2.49 -24.74
CA LEU A 68 3.20 -2.36 -25.53
C LEU A 68 4.15 -1.31 -24.94
N VAL A 69 3.64 -0.11 -24.63
CA VAL A 69 4.45 0.98 -24.04
C VAL A 69 4.99 0.58 -22.68
N THR A 70 4.13 0.03 -21.82
CA THR A 70 4.49 -0.45 -20.48
C THR A 70 5.53 -1.57 -20.57
N GLY A 71 5.40 -2.50 -21.51
CA GLY A 71 6.35 -3.59 -21.74
C GLY A 71 7.72 -3.08 -22.22
N ILE A 72 7.74 -2.12 -23.13
CA ILE A 72 8.99 -1.47 -23.59
C ILE A 72 9.69 -0.77 -22.42
N LEU A 73 8.95 0.02 -21.63
CA LEU A 73 9.50 0.72 -20.46
C LEU A 73 9.99 -0.27 -19.40
N PHE A 74 9.29 -1.38 -19.19
CA PHE A 74 9.70 -2.44 -18.29
C PHE A 74 11.03 -3.08 -18.72
N ILE A 75 11.20 -3.39 -20.02
CA ILE A 75 12.44 -3.96 -20.55
C ILE A 75 13.60 -2.98 -20.38
N PHE A 76 13.41 -1.69 -20.70
CA PHE A 76 14.45 -0.69 -20.51
C PHE A 76 14.78 -0.46 -19.03
N ALA A 77 13.78 -0.48 -18.15
CA ALA A 77 13.98 -0.41 -16.71
C ALA A 77 14.80 -1.59 -16.19
N ALA A 78 14.43 -2.82 -16.55
CA ALA A 78 15.16 -4.03 -16.17
C ALA A 78 16.61 -4.01 -16.69
N TYR A 79 16.81 -3.63 -17.96
CA TYR A 79 18.14 -3.44 -18.53
C TYR A 79 18.97 -2.42 -17.74
N SER A 80 18.38 -1.27 -17.40
CA SER A 80 19.06 -0.23 -16.64
C SER A 80 19.46 -0.71 -15.24
N ILE A 81 18.64 -1.53 -14.58
CA ILE A 81 18.96 -2.12 -13.27
C ILE A 81 20.13 -3.09 -13.40
N CYS A 82 20.07 -4.03 -14.36
CA CYS A 82 21.16 -4.97 -14.62
C CYS A 82 22.47 -4.26 -14.94
N PHE A 83 22.41 -3.17 -15.72
CA PHE A 83 23.58 -2.38 -16.05
C PHE A 83 24.15 -1.65 -14.83
N ASN A 84 23.29 -1.05 -13.99
CA ASN A 84 23.74 -0.43 -12.74
C ASN A 84 24.36 -1.45 -11.78
N ILE A 85 23.80 -2.65 -11.65
CA ILE A 85 24.39 -3.76 -10.89
C ILE A 85 25.76 -4.11 -11.44
N LYS A 86 25.88 -4.31 -12.77
CA LYS A 86 27.15 -4.65 -13.41
C LYS A 86 28.22 -3.60 -13.13
N ILE A 87 27.91 -2.31 -13.27
CA ILE A 87 28.87 -1.25 -12.97
C ILE A 87 29.26 -1.29 -11.50
N THR A 88 28.28 -1.28 -10.60
CA THR A 88 28.51 -1.23 -9.13
C THR A 88 29.47 -2.31 -8.65
N PHE A 89 29.37 -3.54 -9.19
CA PHE A 89 30.27 -4.63 -8.81
C PHE A 89 31.56 -4.72 -9.65
N SER A 90 31.65 -4.00 -10.77
CA SER A 90 32.87 -3.97 -11.61
C SER A 90 33.83 -2.85 -11.24
N THR A 91 33.42 -1.87 -10.43
CA THR A 91 34.27 -0.77 -9.99
C THR A 91 34.61 -0.88 -8.51
N ARG A 92 35.87 -0.62 -8.15
CA ARG A 92 36.26 -0.47 -6.74
C ARG A 92 35.65 0.83 -6.22
N HIS A 93 34.85 0.72 -5.17
CA HIS A 93 34.18 1.85 -4.53
C HIS A 93 34.64 2.02 -3.09
N LEU A 94 34.71 3.27 -2.63
CA LEU A 94 34.73 3.57 -1.21
C LEU A 94 33.39 3.10 -0.59
N SER A 95 33.39 2.68 0.68
CA SER A 95 32.21 2.12 1.36
C SER A 95 30.94 2.99 1.20
N ALA A 96 31.09 4.31 1.31
CA ALA A 96 29.99 5.27 1.17
C ALA A 96 29.46 5.39 -0.26
N GLU A 97 30.31 5.28 -1.27
CA GLU A 97 29.87 5.29 -2.68
C GLU A 97 29.14 4.00 -3.04
N LEU A 98 29.61 2.86 -2.51
CA LEU A 98 28.95 1.58 -2.69
C LEU A 98 27.55 1.60 -2.07
N ALA A 99 27.40 2.13 -0.86
CA ALA A 99 26.10 2.27 -0.20
C ALA A 99 25.12 3.13 -1.02
N ALA A 100 25.60 4.24 -1.60
CA ALA A 100 24.78 5.10 -2.47
C ALA A 100 24.29 4.37 -3.72
N GLN A 101 25.16 3.61 -4.36
CA GLN A 101 24.83 2.88 -5.59
C GLN A 101 23.88 1.71 -5.30
N LEU A 102 24.12 0.96 -4.22
CA LEU A 102 23.22 -0.09 -3.76
C LEU A 102 21.83 0.47 -3.45
N LEU A 103 21.74 1.66 -2.85
CA LEU A 103 20.47 2.30 -2.57
C LEU A 103 19.70 2.65 -3.86
N ILE A 104 20.38 3.21 -4.87
CA ILE A 104 19.76 3.49 -6.18
C ILE A 104 19.24 2.20 -6.84
N ILE A 105 20.02 1.11 -6.77
CA ILE A 105 19.62 -0.19 -7.29
C ILE A 105 18.38 -0.71 -6.55
N LEU A 106 18.38 -0.67 -5.21
CA LEU A 106 17.25 -1.13 -4.40
C LEU A 106 15.97 -0.35 -4.72
N TRP A 107 16.06 0.97 -4.87
CA TRP A 107 14.93 1.81 -5.26
C TRP A 107 14.41 1.50 -6.65
N ALA A 108 15.30 1.26 -7.61
CA ALA A 108 14.91 0.88 -8.97
C ALA A 108 14.24 -0.50 -8.99
N VAL A 109 14.77 -1.48 -8.24
CA VAL A 109 14.16 -2.80 -8.06
C VAL A 109 12.79 -2.69 -7.40
N GLN A 110 12.67 -1.93 -6.32
CA GLN A 110 11.42 -1.68 -5.61
C GLN A 110 10.34 -1.09 -6.53
N SER A 111 10.75 -0.16 -7.39
CA SER A 111 9.85 0.50 -8.34
C SER A 111 9.45 -0.40 -9.50
N LEU A 112 10.37 -1.24 -9.98
CA LEU A 112 10.07 -2.25 -11.00
C LEU A 112 9.08 -3.29 -10.47
N ILE A 113 9.29 -3.78 -9.24
CA ILE A 113 8.37 -4.73 -8.59
C ILE A 113 6.99 -4.10 -8.41
N SER A 114 6.95 -2.84 -7.97
CA SER A 114 5.71 -2.08 -7.87
C SER A 114 4.96 -1.99 -9.20
N MET A 115 5.67 -1.76 -10.31
CA MET A 115 5.09 -1.77 -11.65
C MET A 115 4.46 -3.14 -11.99
N VAL A 116 5.13 -4.25 -11.67
CA VAL A 116 4.59 -5.60 -11.88
C VAL A 116 3.30 -5.82 -11.10
N PHE A 117 3.28 -5.46 -9.81
CA PHE A 117 2.09 -5.61 -8.97
C PHE A 117 0.94 -4.73 -9.44
N LEU A 118 1.22 -3.49 -9.87
CA LEU A 118 0.19 -2.61 -10.41
C LEU A 118 -0.48 -3.22 -11.66
N ILE A 119 0.33 -3.73 -12.58
CA ILE A 119 -0.14 -4.39 -13.80
C ILE A 119 -0.96 -5.64 -13.43
N TYR A 120 -0.43 -6.47 -12.54
CA TYR A 120 -1.11 -7.68 -12.05
C TYR A 120 -2.49 -7.34 -11.46
N TRP A 121 -2.56 -6.38 -10.53
CA TRP A 121 -3.82 -5.97 -9.92
C TRP A 121 -4.82 -5.37 -10.91
N GLN A 122 -4.36 -4.66 -11.94
CA GLN A 122 -5.22 -4.09 -12.97
C GLN A 122 -5.77 -5.14 -13.95
N ILE A 123 -4.94 -6.11 -14.36
CA ILE A 123 -5.34 -7.16 -15.31
C ILE A 123 -6.36 -8.10 -14.69
N TYR A 124 -6.12 -8.55 -13.46
CA TYR A 124 -6.99 -9.49 -12.77
C TYR A 124 -8.20 -8.82 -12.10
N GLY A 125 -8.24 -7.49 -12.04
CA GLY A 125 -9.38 -6.77 -11.46
C GLY A 125 -9.51 -6.90 -9.94
N HIS A 126 -8.46 -7.36 -9.24
CA HIS A 126 -8.43 -7.53 -7.78
C HIS A 126 -8.90 -6.27 -7.04
N LEU A 127 -8.45 -5.09 -7.47
CA LEU A 127 -8.82 -3.82 -6.84
C LEU A 127 -10.29 -3.43 -7.09
N SER A 128 -10.85 -3.82 -8.24
CA SER A 128 -12.28 -3.60 -8.51
C SER A 128 -13.17 -4.57 -7.75
N GLU A 129 -12.76 -5.84 -7.65
CA GLU A 129 -13.48 -6.85 -6.87
C GLU A 129 -13.50 -6.47 -5.38
N PHE A 130 -12.32 -6.12 -4.84
CA PHE A 130 -12.20 -5.63 -3.47
C PHE A 130 -13.12 -4.44 -3.20
N ARG A 131 -13.17 -3.47 -4.13
CA ARG A 131 -14.02 -2.28 -4.00
C ARG A 131 -15.51 -2.65 -3.94
N VAL A 132 -15.96 -3.56 -4.80
CA VAL A 132 -17.36 -4.01 -4.81
C VAL A 132 -17.70 -4.69 -3.48
N LYS A 133 -16.84 -5.58 -3.00
CA LYS A 133 -17.03 -6.25 -1.69
C LYS A 133 -17.05 -5.25 -0.53
N LEU A 134 -16.16 -4.26 -0.53
CA LEU A 134 -16.15 -3.21 0.49
C LEU A 134 -17.44 -2.38 0.46
N SER A 135 -17.94 -2.03 -0.73
CA SER A 135 -19.21 -1.30 -0.85
C SER A 135 -20.42 -2.09 -0.37
N GLN A 136 -20.43 -3.40 -0.59
CA GLN A 136 -21.54 -4.27 -0.17
C GLN A 136 -21.65 -4.42 1.35
N CYS A 137 -20.57 -4.19 2.11
CA CYS A 137 -20.60 -4.37 3.57
C CYS A 137 -21.54 -3.40 4.27
N GLN A 138 -21.48 -2.11 3.93
CA GLN A 138 -22.26 -1.07 4.59
C GLN A 138 -22.40 0.20 3.73
N ASN A 139 -22.45 0.05 2.40
CA ASN A 139 -22.60 1.14 1.43
C ASN A 139 -21.56 2.27 1.57
N LEU A 140 -20.34 1.94 1.99
CA LEU A 140 -19.24 2.89 2.21
C LEU A 140 -19.58 4.01 3.22
N LYS A 141 -20.46 3.75 4.19
CA LYS A 141 -20.85 4.74 5.20
C LYS A 141 -19.65 5.24 6.02
N GLY A 142 -18.64 4.40 6.25
CA GLY A 142 -17.41 4.81 6.93
C GLY A 142 -16.58 5.79 6.12
N LEU A 143 -16.46 5.56 4.81
CA LEU A 143 -15.83 6.50 3.89
C LEU A 143 -16.64 7.79 3.71
N ALA A 144 -17.97 7.68 3.84
CA ALA A 144 -18.88 8.79 3.61
C ALA A 144 -19.03 9.77 4.79
N CYS A 145 -18.55 9.38 5.96
CA CYS A 145 -18.42 10.25 7.11
C CYS A 145 -17.51 11.47 6.81
N GLU A 146 -17.74 12.60 7.49
CA GLU A 146 -16.87 13.79 7.40
C GLU A 146 -15.38 13.45 7.61
N ASP A 147 -15.09 12.55 8.56
CA ASP A 147 -13.73 12.05 8.81
C ASP A 147 -13.15 11.34 7.57
N GLY A 148 -13.97 10.58 6.85
CA GLY A 148 -13.61 9.85 5.65
C GLY A 148 -13.36 10.76 4.45
N GLN A 149 -14.23 11.75 4.23
CA GLN A 149 -14.04 12.75 3.18
C GLN A 149 -12.75 13.56 3.40
N LYS A 150 -12.54 14.05 4.62
CA LYS A 150 -11.32 14.78 5.00
C LYS A 150 -10.06 13.92 4.78
N TYR A 151 -10.14 12.64 5.11
CA TYR A 151 -9.05 11.69 4.87
C TYR A 151 -8.74 11.51 3.38
N ILE A 152 -9.76 11.36 2.53
CA ILE A 152 -9.60 11.24 1.07
C ILE A 152 -8.92 12.49 0.50
N GLU A 153 -9.33 13.68 0.92
CA GLU A 153 -8.72 14.93 0.48
C GLU A 153 -7.24 15.05 0.90
N VAL A 154 -6.93 14.73 2.15
CA VAL A 154 -5.55 14.76 2.66
C VAL A 154 -4.67 13.76 1.91
N THR A 155 -5.19 12.55 1.68
CA THR A 155 -4.45 11.49 0.98
C THR A 155 -4.23 11.83 -0.49
N THR A 156 -5.22 12.44 -1.14
CA THR A 156 -5.11 12.94 -2.51
C THR A 156 -4.06 14.05 -2.62
N ARG A 157 -4.07 15.02 -1.68
CA ARG A 157 -3.04 16.07 -1.63
C ARG A 157 -1.64 15.51 -1.37
N ALA A 158 -1.52 14.56 -0.44
CA ALA A 158 -0.26 13.88 -0.16
C ALA A 158 0.26 13.12 -1.39
N PHE A 159 -0.62 12.47 -2.16
CA PHE A 159 -0.27 11.79 -3.39
C PHE A 159 0.32 12.74 -4.45
N PHE A 160 -0.36 13.86 -4.73
CA PHE A 160 0.17 14.86 -5.66
C PHE A 160 1.47 15.50 -5.14
N SER A 161 1.57 15.76 -3.84
CA SER A 161 2.80 16.26 -3.22
C SER A 161 3.96 15.27 -3.37
N ALA A 162 3.72 13.97 -3.22
CA ALA A 162 4.74 12.94 -3.38
C ALA A 162 5.21 12.81 -4.82
N ILE A 163 4.29 12.88 -5.80
CA ILE A 163 4.66 12.92 -7.23
C ILE A 163 5.47 14.17 -7.54
N PHE A 164 5.02 15.35 -7.08
CA PHE A 164 5.74 16.59 -7.29
C PHE A 164 7.15 16.56 -6.70
N LEU A 165 7.28 16.06 -5.46
CA LEU A 165 8.57 15.90 -4.80
C LEU A 165 9.47 14.93 -5.57
N THR A 166 8.92 13.80 -6.02
CA THR A 166 9.66 12.80 -6.81
C THR A 166 10.21 13.40 -8.10
N CYS A 167 9.36 14.09 -8.88
CA CYS A 167 9.78 14.76 -10.11
C CYS A 167 10.79 15.88 -9.84
N SER A 168 10.62 16.62 -8.75
CA SER A 168 11.54 17.71 -8.37
C SER A 168 12.92 17.17 -7.99
N VAL A 169 12.97 16.07 -7.22
CA VAL A 169 14.23 15.42 -6.83
C VAL A 169 14.92 14.82 -8.05
N THR A 170 14.19 14.12 -8.93
CA THR A 170 14.82 13.55 -10.14
C THR A 170 15.30 14.64 -11.10
N ALA A 171 14.55 15.73 -11.26
CA ALA A 171 14.97 16.89 -12.04
C ALA A 171 16.21 17.55 -11.42
N ALA A 172 16.23 17.79 -10.11
CA ALA A 172 17.38 18.38 -9.42
C ALA A 172 18.65 17.52 -9.56
N LEU A 173 18.53 16.19 -9.43
CA LEU A 173 19.64 15.26 -9.65
C LEU A 173 20.13 15.27 -11.11
N ALA A 174 19.21 15.39 -12.07
CA ALA A 174 19.55 15.51 -13.49
C ALA A 174 20.28 16.82 -13.79
N THR A 175 19.81 17.94 -13.25
CA THR A 175 20.44 19.25 -13.40
C THR A 175 21.79 19.32 -12.71
N LYS A 176 21.91 18.77 -11.49
CA LYS A 176 23.17 18.67 -10.75
C LYS A 176 24.22 17.94 -11.58
N TYR A 177 23.84 16.82 -12.21
CA TYR A 177 24.76 16.10 -13.08
C TYR A 177 25.23 16.94 -14.28
N GLN A 178 24.38 17.78 -14.87
CA GLN A 178 24.82 18.62 -15.99
C GLN A 178 25.73 19.79 -15.57
N LEU A 179 25.63 20.23 -14.31
CA LEU A 179 26.39 21.37 -13.79
C LEU A 179 27.72 20.97 -13.13
N GLU A 180 27.87 19.73 -12.65
CA GLU A 180 29.12 19.27 -12.04
C GLU A 180 30.21 19.07 -13.10
N GLU A 181 31.31 19.83 -13.03
CA GLU A 181 32.48 19.66 -13.90
C GLU A 181 33.23 18.34 -13.68
N LYS A 182 33.07 17.72 -12.50
CA LYS A 182 33.70 16.44 -12.15
C LYS A 182 32.63 15.41 -11.84
N HIS A 183 32.56 14.38 -12.67
CA HIS A 183 31.69 13.23 -12.44
C HIS A 183 32.45 12.11 -11.73
N THR A 184 31.76 11.34 -10.92
CA THR A 184 32.34 10.09 -10.39
C THR A 184 32.48 9.07 -11.53
N VAL A 185 33.45 8.16 -11.41
CA VAL A 185 33.67 7.07 -12.39
C VAL A 185 32.37 6.27 -12.62
N PHE A 186 31.55 6.12 -11.58
CA PHE A 186 30.23 5.52 -11.68
C PHE A 186 29.28 6.33 -12.56
N GLN A 187 29.14 7.65 -12.30
CA GLN A 187 28.26 8.52 -13.08
C GLN A 187 28.68 8.64 -14.54
N GLU A 188 29.98 8.61 -14.80
CA GLU A 188 30.54 8.63 -16.15
C GLU A 188 30.18 7.32 -16.88
N LYS A 189 30.45 6.15 -16.28
CA LYS A 189 30.03 4.86 -16.86
C LYS A 189 28.52 4.73 -17.00
N GLN A 190 27.75 5.26 -16.05
CA GLN A 190 26.29 5.28 -16.10
C GLN A 190 25.76 6.14 -17.26
N SER A 191 26.48 7.20 -17.64
CA SER A 191 26.10 8.02 -18.80
C SER A 191 26.10 7.22 -20.11
N TYR A 192 26.89 6.15 -20.18
CA TYR A 192 26.94 5.23 -21.32
C TYR A 192 25.94 4.05 -21.22
N ILE A 193 24.91 4.13 -20.35
CA ILE A 193 23.86 3.09 -20.25
C ILE A 193 23.29 2.72 -21.62
N PHE A 194 23.01 3.71 -22.47
CA PHE A 194 22.46 3.49 -23.81
C PHE A 194 23.52 3.71 -24.90
N PHE A 195 24.77 3.33 -24.62
CA PHE A 195 25.96 3.49 -25.48
C PHE A 195 26.39 4.94 -25.76
N TYR A 196 25.46 5.90 -25.77
CA TYR A 196 25.72 7.31 -26.03
C TYR A 196 25.36 8.19 -24.82
N PRO A 197 26.26 9.08 -24.36
CA PRO A 197 25.99 10.01 -23.25
C PRO A 197 24.77 10.91 -23.49
N ALA A 198 24.50 11.25 -24.75
CA ALA A 198 23.35 12.06 -25.16
C ALA A 198 22.00 11.43 -24.82
N LEU A 199 21.94 10.11 -24.59
CA LEU A 199 20.71 9.38 -24.22
C LEU A 199 20.46 9.34 -22.70
N ARG A 200 21.33 9.93 -21.88
CA ARG A 200 21.12 10.03 -20.42
C ARG A 200 19.76 10.65 -20.01
N PRO A 201 19.22 11.67 -20.69
CA PRO A 201 17.88 12.18 -20.38
C PRO A 201 16.80 11.09 -20.44
N PHE A 202 16.95 10.11 -21.35
CA PHE A 202 16.03 8.99 -21.46
C PHE A 202 16.09 8.06 -20.23
N TYR A 203 17.29 7.81 -19.70
CA TYR A 203 17.45 7.09 -18.42
C TYR A 203 16.73 7.82 -17.28
N THR A 204 16.93 9.14 -17.17
CA THR A 204 16.26 9.96 -16.13
C THR A 204 14.74 9.91 -16.27
N LEU A 205 14.21 9.90 -17.50
CA LEU A 205 12.78 9.78 -17.76
C LEU A 205 12.24 8.41 -17.33
N ILE A 206 12.94 7.32 -17.65
CA ILE A 206 12.58 5.97 -17.21
C ILE A 206 12.59 5.87 -15.68
N THR A 207 13.63 6.40 -15.02
CA THR A 207 13.72 6.38 -13.56
C THR A 207 12.59 7.19 -12.91
N THR A 208 12.29 8.38 -13.44
CA THR A 208 11.18 9.21 -12.95
C THR A 208 9.84 8.50 -13.14
N TYR A 209 9.63 7.86 -14.29
CA TYR A 209 8.46 7.06 -14.57
C TYR A 209 8.28 5.93 -13.54
N LEU A 210 9.33 5.15 -13.29
CA LEU A 210 9.31 4.06 -12.30
C LEU A 210 8.98 4.58 -10.90
N TYR A 211 9.58 5.71 -10.49
CA TYR A 211 9.33 6.27 -9.17
C TYR A 211 7.91 6.82 -9.03
N ILE A 212 7.31 7.38 -10.09
CA ILE A 212 5.90 7.76 -10.06
C ILE A 212 5.02 6.52 -9.90
N VAL A 213 5.32 5.43 -10.62
CA VAL A 213 4.58 4.16 -10.50
C VAL A 213 4.70 3.56 -9.10
N PHE A 214 5.89 3.60 -8.52
CA PHE A 214 6.11 3.21 -7.13
C PHE A 214 5.25 4.03 -6.16
N ASN A 215 5.19 5.35 -6.32
CA ASN A 215 4.31 6.17 -5.50
C ASN A 215 2.84 5.78 -5.71
N MET A 216 2.40 5.51 -6.94
CA MET A 216 1.02 5.06 -7.18
C MET A 216 0.67 3.77 -6.44
N THR A 217 1.51 2.73 -6.52
CA THR A 217 1.23 1.46 -5.85
C THR A 217 1.19 1.59 -4.35
N LEU A 218 2.10 2.38 -3.79
CA LEU A 218 2.17 2.64 -2.38
C LEU A 218 0.94 3.42 -1.89
N PHE A 219 0.49 4.43 -2.64
CA PHE A 219 -0.74 5.16 -2.31
C PHE A 219 -2.01 4.34 -2.53
N ILE A 220 -2.03 3.40 -3.49
CA ILE A 220 -3.10 2.41 -3.63
C ILE A 220 -3.19 1.54 -2.36
N LEU A 221 -2.06 0.98 -1.90
CA LEU A 221 -2.02 0.21 -0.65
C LEU A 221 -2.56 1.06 0.52
N ILE A 222 -2.03 2.26 0.72
CA ILE A 222 -2.48 3.17 1.79
C ILE A 222 -3.99 3.41 1.70
N HIS A 223 -4.50 3.75 0.51
CA HIS A 223 -5.90 4.12 0.33
C HIS A 223 -6.84 2.95 0.64
N TYR A 224 -6.59 1.78 0.07
CA TYR A 224 -7.46 0.62 0.28
C TYR A 224 -7.42 0.12 1.73
N THR A 225 -6.23 0.05 2.34
CA THR A 225 -6.12 -0.36 3.75
C THR A 225 -6.78 0.64 4.69
N ASN A 226 -6.62 1.94 4.47
CA ASN A 226 -7.28 2.94 5.31
C ASN A 226 -8.79 3.05 5.03
N ALA A 227 -9.24 2.78 3.80
CA ALA A 227 -10.66 2.69 3.51
C ALA A 227 -11.32 1.58 4.34
N THR A 228 -10.69 0.39 4.40
CA THR A 228 -11.16 -0.69 5.29
C THR A 228 -11.11 -0.30 6.77
N MET A 229 -10.08 0.43 7.19
CA MET A 229 -9.99 0.92 8.57
C MET A 229 -11.13 1.90 8.90
N LEU A 230 -11.50 2.80 7.99
CA LEU A 230 -12.61 3.73 8.16
C LEU A 230 -13.96 3.01 8.24
N GLU A 231 -14.17 2.01 7.38
CA GLU A 231 -15.34 1.14 7.45
C GLU A 231 -15.40 0.39 8.79
N MET A 232 -14.28 -0.14 9.28
CA MET A 232 -14.20 -0.81 10.58
C MET A 232 -14.48 0.16 11.74
N ARG A 233 -13.95 1.38 11.66
CA ARG A 233 -14.19 2.41 12.68
C ARG A 233 -15.65 2.84 12.72
N TYR A 234 -16.30 2.95 11.57
CA TYR A 234 -17.72 3.26 11.50
C TYR A 234 -18.55 2.15 12.17
N PHE A 235 -18.26 0.89 11.85
CA PHE A 235 -18.88 -0.25 12.52
C PHE A 235 -18.67 -0.22 14.05
N ASN A 236 -17.46 0.08 14.52
CA ASN A 236 -17.16 0.21 15.94
C ASN A 236 -17.97 1.33 16.62
N ARG A 237 -18.14 2.47 15.93
CA ARG A 237 -18.98 3.59 16.42
C ARG A 237 -20.46 3.18 16.49
N GLU A 238 -20.98 2.51 15.47
CA GLU A 238 -22.36 2.00 15.47
C GLU A 238 -22.60 1.04 16.64
N ILE A 239 -21.70 0.08 16.85
CA ILE A 239 -21.81 -0.85 18.00
C ILE A 239 -21.73 -0.11 19.34
N SER A 240 -20.85 0.89 19.47
CA SER A 240 -20.73 1.64 20.72
C SER A 240 -21.99 2.43 21.07
N ASN A 241 -22.72 2.91 20.06
CA ASN A 241 -23.95 3.70 20.20
C ASN A 241 -25.23 2.86 20.08
N PHE A 242 -25.11 1.56 19.82
CA PHE A 242 -26.24 0.66 19.67
C PHE A 242 -27.11 0.65 20.93
N ASN A 243 -28.44 0.69 20.77
CA ASN A 243 -29.36 0.63 21.91
C ASN A 243 -29.93 -0.78 22.08
N GLY A 244 -29.36 -1.57 22.98
CA GLY A 244 -29.81 -2.93 23.28
C GLY A 244 -31.16 -3.04 24.02
N SER A 245 -31.69 -1.92 24.52
CA SER A 245 -32.98 -1.88 25.22
C SER A 245 -34.20 -1.73 24.30
N GLY A 246 -34.00 -1.39 23.02
CA GLY A 246 -35.09 -1.17 22.07
C GLY A 246 -35.81 -2.45 21.63
N ASP A 247 -37.03 -2.30 21.13
CA ASP A 247 -37.73 -3.37 20.42
C ASP A 247 -37.06 -3.61 19.06
N GLY A 248 -36.80 -4.88 18.73
CA GLY A 248 -36.02 -5.27 17.54
C GLY A 248 -34.49 -5.22 17.72
N ALA A 249 -33.99 -5.04 18.94
CA ALA A 249 -32.55 -5.07 19.21
C ALA A 249 -31.87 -6.39 18.75
N SER A 250 -32.54 -7.54 18.91
CA SER A 250 -32.01 -8.83 18.43
C SER A 250 -31.81 -8.86 16.92
N ALA A 251 -32.79 -8.41 16.14
CA ALA A 251 -32.71 -8.34 14.68
C ALA A 251 -31.58 -7.41 14.19
N LYS A 252 -31.46 -6.21 14.79
CA LYS A 252 -30.36 -5.29 14.45
C LYS A 252 -28.99 -5.82 14.85
N LEU A 253 -28.89 -6.56 15.96
CA LEU A 253 -27.61 -7.16 16.37
C LEU A 253 -27.19 -8.31 15.43
N ILE A 254 -28.16 -9.04 14.87
CA ILE A 254 -27.90 -10.01 13.80
C ILE A 254 -27.40 -9.30 12.53
N GLU A 255 -27.99 -8.16 12.17
CA GLU A 255 -27.49 -7.34 11.05
C GLU A 255 -26.04 -6.88 11.29
N HIS A 256 -25.69 -6.44 12.50
CA HIS A 256 -24.31 -6.12 12.84
C HIS A 256 -23.37 -7.33 12.77
N LEU A 257 -23.83 -8.53 13.12
CA LEU A 257 -23.05 -9.76 12.95
C LEU A 257 -22.78 -10.06 11.47
N GLU A 258 -23.76 -9.87 10.59
CA GLU A 258 -23.59 -10.03 9.15
C GLU A 258 -22.62 -8.99 8.58
N ILE A 259 -22.76 -7.72 8.96
CA ILE A 259 -21.83 -6.64 8.55
C ILE A 259 -20.40 -6.98 9.01
N TYR A 260 -20.20 -7.43 10.25
CA TYR A 260 -18.90 -7.83 10.75
C TYR A 260 -18.29 -9.00 9.95
N SER A 261 -19.10 -10.02 9.66
CA SER A 261 -18.67 -11.17 8.84
C SER A 261 -18.22 -10.74 7.44
N ASN A 262 -18.97 -9.83 6.81
CA ASN A 262 -18.64 -9.27 5.52
C ASN A 262 -17.34 -8.43 5.59
N LEU A 263 -17.17 -7.62 6.63
CA LEU A 263 -15.93 -6.87 6.88
C LEU A 263 -14.73 -7.80 7.08
N CYS A 264 -14.86 -8.88 7.85
CA CYS A 264 -13.81 -9.89 8.00
C CYS A 264 -13.43 -10.52 6.65
N THR A 265 -14.42 -10.83 5.82
CA THR A 265 -14.20 -11.37 4.47
C THR A 265 -13.44 -10.38 3.58
N VAL A 266 -13.80 -9.10 3.65
CA VAL A 266 -13.08 -8.02 2.96
C VAL A 266 -11.65 -7.88 3.46
N ILE A 267 -11.41 -7.91 4.78
CA ILE A 267 -10.06 -7.83 5.35
C ILE A 267 -9.19 -9.02 4.90
N ARG A 268 -9.74 -10.24 4.88
CA ARG A 268 -9.02 -11.41 4.34
C ARG A 268 -8.70 -11.26 2.85
N HIS A 269 -9.61 -10.69 2.08
CA HIS A 269 -9.36 -10.43 0.67
C HIS A 269 -8.30 -9.34 0.46
N LEU A 270 -8.30 -8.29 1.29
CA LEU A 270 -7.26 -7.26 1.33
C LEU A 270 -5.88 -7.87 1.59
N ASP A 271 -5.80 -8.74 2.60
CA ASP A 271 -4.57 -9.46 2.93
C ASP A 271 -4.08 -10.30 1.74
N LEU A 272 -4.97 -11.05 1.10
CA LEU A 272 -4.60 -11.87 -0.05
C LEU A 272 -4.01 -11.04 -1.21
N ILE A 273 -4.55 -9.85 -1.46
CA ILE A 273 -4.07 -8.94 -2.51
C ILE A 273 -2.70 -8.35 -2.19
N PHE A 274 -2.47 -7.95 -0.93
CA PHE A 274 -1.31 -7.15 -0.56
C PHE A 274 -0.21 -7.90 0.19
N ARG A 275 -0.45 -9.08 0.78
CA ARG A 275 0.52 -9.80 1.63
C ARG A 275 1.89 -10.02 0.98
N LEU A 276 1.88 -10.37 -0.31
CA LEU A 276 3.09 -10.65 -1.07
C LEU A 276 3.85 -9.36 -1.38
N TYR A 277 3.13 -8.34 -1.84
CA TYR A 277 3.70 -7.02 -2.10
C TYR A 277 4.32 -6.45 -0.82
N THR A 278 3.57 -6.42 0.27
CA THR A 278 4.02 -5.92 1.57
C THR A 278 5.27 -6.63 2.08
N PHE A 279 5.34 -7.97 1.95
CA PHE A 279 6.55 -8.72 2.30
C PHE A 279 7.77 -8.26 1.49
N ILE A 280 7.67 -8.26 0.16
CA ILE A 280 8.78 -7.91 -0.72
C ILE A 280 9.22 -6.47 -0.46
N MET A 281 8.28 -5.56 -0.27
CA MET A 281 8.54 -4.16 0.02
C MET A 281 9.27 -3.97 1.35
N ILE A 282 8.88 -4.68 2.41
CA ILE A 282 9.58 -4.63 3.70
C ILE A 282 11.01 -5.17 3.57
N VAL A 283 11.18 -6.31 2.90
CA VAL A 283 12.50 -6.94 2.68
C VAL A 283 13.46 -6.02 1.92
N ILE A 284 12.97 -5.17 1.02
CA ILE A 284 13.80 -4.21 0.27
C ILE A 284 13.98 -2.88 1.04
N THR A 285 12.93 -2.43 1.75
CA THR A 285 12.96 -1.15 2.45
C THR A 285 13.87 -1.19 3.69
N ILE A 286 13.95 -2.31 4.41
CA ILE A 286 14.82 -2.44 5.59
C ILE A 286 16.31 -2.25 5.20
N PRO A 287 16.88 -3.00 4.23
CA PRO A 287 18.23 -2.73 3.75
C PRO A 287 18.40 -1.31 3.21
N SER A 288 17.40 -0.77 2.51
CA SER A 288 17.44 0.61 2.02
C SER A 288 17.60 1.62 3.17
N MET A 289 16.87 1.43 4.27
CA MET A 289 17.03 2.25 5.49
C MET A 289 18.43 2.11 6.08
N ILE A 290 18.98 0.89 6.19
CA ILE A 290 20.34 0.66 6.70
C ILE A 290 21.37 1.39 5.84
N PHE A 291 21.33 1.22 4.51
CA PHE A 291 22.28 1.87 3.61
C PHE A 291 22.15 3.38 3.61
N THR A 292 20.93 3.90 3.72
CA THR A 292 20.71 5.35 3.83
C THR A 292 21.32 5.91 5.11
N LEU A 293 21.16 5.21 6.24
CA LEU A 293 21.75 5.60 7.52
C LEU A 293 23.29 5.45 7.52
N MET A 294 23.84 4.41 6.89
CA MET A 294 25.29 4.28 6.70
C MET A 294 25.87 5.43 5.86
N MET A 295 25.18 5.81 4.78
CA MET A 295 25.57 6.98 3.99
C MET A 295 25.58 8.25 4.83
N MET A 296 24.56 8.46 5.68
CA MET A 296 24.56 9.58 6.61
C MET A 296 25.78 9.55 7.52
N ASN A 297 26.07 8.39 8.13
CA ASN A 297 27.18 8.29 9.07
C ASN A 297 28.54 8.59 8.42
N HIS A 298 28.75 8.18 7.16
CA HIS A 298 30.01 8.42 6.44
C HIS A 298 30.10 9.77 5.71
N ARG A 299 28.98 10.43 5.37
CA ARG A 299 28.99 11.68 4.58
C ARG A 299 28.71 12.95 5.37
N ILE A 300 28.33 12.89 6.65
CA ILE A 300 28.12 14.11 7.45
C ILE A 300 29.48 14.72 7.83
N HIS A 301 30.14 15.34 6.85
CA HIS A 301 31.23 16.29 7.06
C HIS A 301 30.78 17.73 6.77
N SER A 302 29.67 17.93 6.03
CA SER A 302 29.12 19.24 5.67
C SER A 302 27.59 19.26 5.72
N PHE A 303 27.00 20.40 6.13
CA PHE A 303 25.55 20.63 6.14
C PHE A 303 24.92 20.52 4.74
N TYR A 304 25.69 20.85 3.69
CA TYR A 304 25.23 20.70 2.30
C TYR A 304 24.99 19.24 1.91
N ASP A 305 25.82 18.32 2.38
CA ASP A 305 25.63 16.88 2.12
C ASP A 305 24.40 16.34 2.84
N LEU A 306 24.10 16.87 4.04
CA LEU A 306 22.88 16.53 4.76
C LEU A 306 21.62 16.96 3.99
N ILE A 307 21.59 18.18 3.44
CA ILE A 307 20.47 18.66 2.61
C ILE A 307 20.29 17.78 1.37
N LEU A 308 21.40 17.34 0.76
CA LEU A 308 21.36 16.48 -0.42
C LEU A 308 20.85 15.06 -0.10
N CYS A 309 21.15 14.54 1.09
CA CYS A 309 20.70 13.21 1.54
C CYS A 309 19.29 13.21 2.16
N MET A 310 18.80 14.36 2.64
CA MET A 310 17.49 14.51 3.31
C MET A 310 16.31 13.97 2.48
N PRO A 311 16.18 14.28 1.17
CA PRO A 311 15.10 13.73 0.35
C PRO A 311 15.13 12.20 0.30
N THR A 312 16.33 11.62 0.27
CA THR A 312 16.52 10.17 0.23
C THR A 312 16.08 9.50 1.52
N ILE A 313 16.47 10.07 2.66
CA ILE A 313 16.03 9.62 3.98
C ILE A 313 14.51 9.75 4.12
N GLY A 314 13.96 10.90 3.72
CA GLY A 314 12.53 11.16 3.75
C GLY A 314 11.74 10.15 2.92
N LEU A 315 12.20 9.82 1.71
CA LEU A 315 11.57 8.82 0.84
C LEU A 315 11.66 7.40 1.40
N CYS A 316 12.81 7.00 1.94
CA CYS A 316 12.97 5.69 2.58
C CYS A 316 12.05 5.56 3.81
N ALA A 317 12.06 6.57 4.70
CA ALA A 317 11.22 6.60 5.88
C ALA A 317 9.73 6.62 5.53
N PHE A 318 9.34 7.45 4.55
CA PHE A 318 7.97 7.49 4.03
C PHE A 318 7.54 6.13 3.50
N SER A 319 8.39 5.47 2.70
CA SER A 319 8.10 4.15 2.14
C SER A 319 7.90 3.11 3.24
N PHE A 320 8.78 3.11 4.25
CA PHE A 320 8.67 2.21 5.39
C PHE A 320 7.37 2.45 6.17
N PHE A 321 7.08 3.70 6.52
CA PHE A 321 5.88 4.05 7.28
C PHE A 321 4.59 3.81 6.49
N ALA A 322 4.58 4.06 5.19
CA ALA A 322 3.44 3.79 4.35
C ALA A 322 3.06 2.30 4.33
N VAL A 323 4.07 1.42 4.16
CA VAL A 323 3.88 -0.02 4.09
C VAL A 323 3.54 -0.61 5.46
N THR A 324 3.91 0.05 6.56
CA THR A 324 3.76 -0.50 7.91
C THR A 324 2.62 0.12 8.73
N ILE A 325 2.48 1.45 8.75
CA ILE A 325 1.51 2.15 9.60
C ILE A 325 0.07 1.91 9.15
N ALA A 326 -0.20 1.92 7.84
CA ALA A 326 -1.57 1.75 7.35
C ALA A 326 -2.16 0.38 7.75
N PRO A 327 -1.45 -0.75 7.51
CA PRO A 327 -1.80 -2.05 8.08
C PRO A 327 -1.96 -2.06 9.61
N ALA A 328 -1.02 -1.47 10.33
CA ALA A 328 -1.06 -1.48 11.80
C ALA A 328 -2.26 -0.73 12.37
N ARG A 329 -2.69 0.38 11.74
CA ARG A 329 -3.89 1.11 12.15
C ARG A 329 -5.16 0.30 11.91
N LEU A 330 -5.24 -0.42 10.79
CA LEU A 330 -6.35 -1.34 10.53
C LEU A 330 -6.41 -2.43 11.61
N HIS A 331 -5.27 -3.05 11.92
CA HIS A 331 -5.19 -4.08 12.96
C HIS A 331 -5.59 -3.55 14.35
N ASP A 332 -5.13 -2.36 14.75
CA ASP A 332 -5.55 -1.74 16.01
C ASP A 332 -7.06 -1.52 16.10
N GLU A 333 -7.69 -1.08 15.00
CA GLU A 333 -9.13 -0.82 14.95
C GLU A 333 -9.92 -2.14 15.04
N ILE A 334 -9.41 -3.22 14.43
CA ILE A 334 -9.97 -4.57 14.55
C ILE A 334 -9.92 -5.03 16.02
N CYS A 335 -8.77 -4.93 16.67
CA CYS A 335 -8.61 -5.36 18.07
C CYS A 335 -9.50 -4.58 19.05
N ARG A 336 -9.86 -3.32 18.72
CA ARG A 336 -10.74 -2.49 19.55
C ARG A 336 -12.23 -2.86 19.44
N SER A 337 -12.64 -3.54 18.38
CA SER A 337 -14.06 -3.85 18.11
C SER A 337 -14.74 -4.56 19.28
N LYS A 338 -14.09 -5.59 19.82
CA LYS A 338 -14.58 -6.29 21.02
C LYS A 338 -14.71 -5.36 22.22
N GLY A 339 -13.73 -4.47 22.41
CA GLY A 339 -13.75 -3.48 23.48
C GLY A 339 -14.99 -2.57 23.41
N TYR A 340 -15.36 -2.09 22.22
CA TYR A 340 -16.56 -1.27 22.02
C TYR A 340 -17.85 -2.05 22.31
N LEU A 341 -17.93 -3.31 21.89
CA LEU A 341 -19.07 -4.18 22.19
C LEU A 341 -19.24 -4.40 23.70
N CYS A 342 -18.14 -4.72 24.41
CA CYS A 342 -18.16 -4.96 25.85
C CYS A 342 -18.46 -3.68 26.67
N GLN A 343 -18.06 -2.51 26.18
CA GLN A 343 -18.30 -1.23 26.86
C GLN A 343 -19.74 -0.76 26.75
N ASN A 344 -20.48 -1.17 25.72
CA ASN A 344 -21.87 -0.76 25.54
C ASN A 344 -22.79 -1.45 26.56
N ARG A 345 -23.04 -0.76 27.69
CA ARG A 345 -23.88 -1.25 28.78
C ARG A 345 -25.30 -1.63 28.36
N SER A 346 -25.86 -1.00 27.33
CA SER A 346 -27.25 -1.24 26.91
C SER A 346 -27.46 -2.64 26.32
N ILE A 347 -26.39 -3.27 25.82
CA ILE A 347 -26.42 -4.64 25.28
C ILE A 347 -26.46 -5.66 26.42
N TRP A 348 -25.69 -5.41 27.47
CA TRP A 348 -25.50 -6.35 28.58
C TRP A 348 -26.55 -6.16 29.69
N PHE A 349 -27.06 -4.94 29.86
CA PHE A 349 -27.98 -4.56 30.93
C PHE A 349 -29.15 -3.72 30.41
N PRO A 350 -30.41 -4.08 30.74
CA PRO A 350 -30.84 -5.26 31.49
C PRO A 350 -30.65 -6.57 30.69
N TYR A 351 -30.45 -7.69 31.39
CA TYR A 351 -30.23 -8.98 30.74
C TYR A 351 -31.44 -9.40 29.90
N ARG A 352 -31.24 -9.52 28.58
CA ARG A 352 -32.22 -10.07 27.63
C ARG A 352 -31.58 -11.27 26.96
N LYS A 353 -32.14 -12.47 27.16
CA LYS A 353 -31.55 -13.75 26.74
C LYS A 353 -31.11 -13.75 25.26
N GLU A 354 -31.97 -13.27 24.36
CA GLU A 354 -31.66 -13.24 22.91
C GLU A 354 -30.52 -12.28 22.56
N VAL A 355 -30.60 -11.02 23.02
CA VAL A 355 -29.59 -10.00 22.75
C VAL A 355 -28.25 -10.42 23.35
N TYR A 356 -28.26 -10.96 24.56
CA TYR A 356 -27.06 -11.45 25.23
C TYR A 356 -26.41 -12.61 24.47
N LEU A 357 -27.20 -13.58 24.00
CA LEU A 357 -26.68 -14.72 23.24
C LEU A 357 -26.01 -14.25 21.94
N ILE A 358 -26.68 -13.39 21.17
CA ILE A 358 -26.17 -12.87 19.90
C ILE A 358 -24.92 -11.99 20.14
N ALA A 359 -24.93 -11.14 21.17
CA ALA A 359 -23.77 -10.33 21.54
C ALA A 359 -22.56 -11.19 21.94
N ASN A 360 -22.80 -12.28 22.66
CA ASN A 360 -21.75 -13.21 23.04
C ASN A 360 -21.17 -13.95 21.81
N THR A 361 -22.02 -14.37 20.87
CA THR A 361 -21.60 -14.94 19.59
C THR A 361 -20.80 -13.94 18.75
N LEU A 362 -21.24 -12.68 18.67
CA LEU A 362 -20.51 -11.62 18.00
C LEU A 362 -19.14 -11.40 18.68
N SER A 363 -19.11 -11.35 20.01
CA SER A 363 -17.87 -11.23 20.78
C SER A 363 -16.90 -12.39 20.49
N SER A 364 -17.39 -13.62 20.37
CA SER A 364 -16.52 -14.76 20.03
C SER A 364 -16.01 -14.69 18.59
N HIS A 365 -16.82 -14.19 17.65
CA HIS A 365 -16.35 -13.93 16.27
C HIS A 365 -15.34 -12.78 16.19
N MET A 366 -15.38 -11.84 17.14
CA MET A 366 -14.40 -10.76 17.22
C MET A 366 -13.03 -11.20 17.74
N GLU A 367 -12.90 -12.39 18.34
CA GLU A 367 -11.63 -12.96 18.82
C GLU A 367 -10.83 -13.64 17.68
N GLN A 368 -10.74 -12.99 16.53
CA GLN A 368 -9.93 -13.46 15.39
C GLN A 368 -8.58 -12.71 15.39
N PHE A 369 -7.60 -13.29 16.09
CA PHE A 369 -6.26 -12.72 16.21
C PHE A 369 -5.48 -12.72 14.89
N ASP A 370 -5.91 -13.48 13.89
CA ASP A 370 -5.32 -13.58 12.55
C ASP A 370 -5.86 -12.51 11.57
N LEU A 371 -6.77 -11.64 12.02
CA LEU A 371 -7.42 -10.67 11.15
C LEU A 371 -6.59 -9.38 11.01
N GLY A 372 -6.09 -9.15 9.80
CA GLY A 372 -5.32 -7.97 9.43
C GLY A 372 -4.50 -8.21 8.17
N VAL A 373 -3.61 -7.28 7.83
CA VAL A 373 -2.65 -7.49 6.74
C VAL A 373 -1.40 -8.16 7.29
N SER A 374 -1.06 -9.30 6.71
CA SER A 374 0.05 -10.16 7.07
C SER A 374 1.25 -9.95 6.16
N VAL A 375 2.42 -10.25 6.69
CA VAL A 375 3.69 -10.31 5.98
C VAL A 375 3.86 -11.74 5.47
N TRP A 376 3.35 -12.03 4.26
CA TRP A 376 3.30 -13.38 3.67
C TRP A 376 2.64 -14.42 4.61
N GLY A 377 1.69 -14.03 5.46
CA GLY A 377 1.08 -14.95 6.44
C GLY A 377 1.98 -15.35 7.62
N PHE A 378 3.23 -14.86 7.72
CA PHE A 378 4.11 -15.17 8.86
C PHE A 378 3.79 -14.34 10.10
N ALA A 379 3.52 -13.05 9.90
CA ALA A 379 3.29 -12.11 11.00
C ALA A 379 2.28 -11.03 10.58
N LEU A 380 1.41 -10.63 11.49
CA LEU A 380 0.54 -9.47 11.30
C LEU A 380 1.32 -8.18 11.47
N LEU A 381 1.09 -7.23 10.57
CA LEU A 381 1.64 -5.89 10.70
C LEU A 381 0.94 -5.14 11.82
N SER A 382 1.56 -5.20 12.99
CA SER A 382 1.17 -4.51 14.21
C SER A 382 2.25 -3.52 14.62
N ARG A 383 1.91 -2.53 15.46
CA ARG A 383 2.89 -1.55 15.97
C ARG A 383 4.12 -2.18 16.63
N PRO A 384 3.98 -3.27 17.43
CA PRO A 384 5.14 -3.98 17.98
C PRO A 384 6.11 -4.50 16.91
N LEU A 385 5.61 -5.01 15.79
CA LEU A 385 6.46 -5.47 14.68
C LEU A 385 7.25 -4.32 14.04
N ILE A 386 6.60 -3.15 13.90
CA ILE A 386 7.25 -1.92 13.40
C ILE A 386 8.37 -1.48 14.36
N LEU A 387 8.09 -1.49 15.66
CA LEU A 387 9.08 -1.11 16.67
C LEU A 387 10.27 -2.09 16.68
N GLY A 388 9.98 -3.39 16.58
CA GLY A 388 11.01 -4.44 16.52
C GLY A 388 11.89 -4.32 15.28
N THR A 389 11.31 -4.04 14.11
CA THR A 389 12.08 -3.83 12.86
C THR A 389 12.94 -2.58 12.92
N LEU A 390 12.43 -1.46 13.45
CA LEU A 390 13.24 -0.25 13.67
C LEU A 390 14.38 -0.49 14.67
N SER A 391 14.11 -1.20 15.77
CA SER A 391 15.13 -1.55 16.76
C SER A 391 16.23 -2.44 16.17
N ALA A 392 15.85 -3.45 15.36
CA ALA A 392 16.81 -4.31 14.68
C ALA A 392 17.65 -3.53 13.66
N THR A 393 17.03 -2.59 12.94
CA THR A 393 17.71 -1.71 11.99
C THR A 393 18.74 -0.81 12.71
N ALA A 394 18.36 -0.23 13.85
CA ALA A 394 19.26 0.59 14.66
C ALA A 394 20.41 -0.22 15.28
N MET A 395 20.13 -1.45 15.72
CA MET A 395 21.15 -2.38 16.24
C MET A 395 22.15 -2.76 15.15
N MET A 396 21.67 -3.15 13.96
CA MET A 396 22.53 -3.46 12.82
C MET A 396 23.36 -2.25 12.39
N LEU A 397 22.77 -1.05 12.37
CA LEU A 397 23.51 0.17 12.10
C LEU A 397 24.62 0.38 13.13
N SER A 398 24.31 0.29 14.43
CA SER A 398 25.29 0.47 15.51
C SER A 398 26.47 -0.50 15.36
N LEU A 399 26.16 -1.76 15.07
CA LEU A 399 27.16 -2.81 14.87
C LEU A 399 28.01 -2.55 13.61
N LEU A 400 27.40 -2.09 12.51
CA LEU A 400 28.13 -1.71 11.29
C LEU A 400 29.02 -0.48 11.53
N THR A 401 28.56 0.50 12.31
CA THR A 401 29.35 1.69 12.64
C THR A 401 30.53 1.37 13.55
N GLU A 402 30.39 0.43 14.49
CA GLU A 402 31.50 -0.03 15.34
C GLU A 402 32.54 -0.87 14.56
N LEU A 403 32.12 -1.59 13.52
CA LEU A 403 33.01 -2.37 12.66
C LEU A 403 33.76 -1.53 11.62
N ALA A 404 33.18 -0.42 11.16
CA ALA A 404 33.75 0.45 10.14
C ALA A 404 35.19 0.97 10.43
N PRO A 405 35.57 1.42 11.64
CA PRO A 405 36.91 1.96 11.89
C PRO A 405 38.04 0.91 11.84
N LYS A 406 37.75 -0.40 11.75
CA LYS A 406 38.81 -1.42 11.60
C LYS A 406 39.23 -1.66 10.13
N ALA A 407 38.45 -1.23 9.15
CA ALA A 407 38.77 -1.45 7.74
C ALA A 407 39.74 -0.41 7.17
N GLU A 408 39.74 0.82 7.69
CA GLU A 408 40.69 1.86 7.27
C GLU A 408 42.12 1.58 7.78
N LEU A 409 42.26 1.06 9.00
CA LEU A 409 43.55 0.63 9.56
C LEU A 409 44.17 -0.59 8.85
N LEU A 410 43.39 -1.35 8.09
CA LEU A 410 43.87 -2.52 7.33
C LEU A 410 44.28 -2.19 5.90
N ASN A 411 44.00 -0.98 5.41
CA ASN A 411 44.49 -0.49 4.11
C ASN A 411 45.74 0.42 4.24
N GLU A 412 46.17 0.72 5.47
CA GLU A 412 47.43 1.43 5.76
C GLU A 412 48.59 0.50 6.16
N VAL A 413 48.39 -0.82 6.10
CA VAL A 413 49.45 -1.85 6.23
C VAL A 413 49.57 -2.60 4.91
#